data_AF-A0A2J8Y0G1-F1
#
_entry.id   AF-A0A2J8Y0G1-F1
#
_cell.length_a   1.000
_cell.length_b   1.000
_cell.length_c   1.000
_cell.angle_alpha   90.00
_cell.angle_beta   90.00
_cell.angle_gamma   90.00
#
_symmetry.space_group_name_H-M   'P 1'
#
loop_
_entity.id
_entity.type
_entity.pdbx_description
1 polymer ?
#
loop_
_entity_poly.entity_id
_entity_poly.type
_entity_poly.pdbx_seq_one_letter_code
_entity_poly.pdbx_strand_id
1 'polypeptide(L)'
;MCFDWGPGEMLVCETSFNKKEKSEMVPSCPFIYIIRKDVDVYSQILRKLFNESHGIFLGLQRIDEELTGKSRKSQLVRVSKNYRSVIRACMEEMHQVAIAAKDPANGRQFSSQVSILSAM
;
A
#
# COMPACT_ATOMS: atom_id res chain seq x y z
N MET A 1 21.87 -4.50 18.91
CA MET A 1 20.87 -4.86 17.90
C MET A 1 21.59 -4.92 16.56
N CYS A 2 21.50 -6.04 15.87
CA CYS A 2 21.96 -6.17 14.47
C CYS A 2 20.73 -6.09 13.58
N PHE A 3 20.80 -5.30 12.51
CA PHE A 3 19.73 -5.19 11.52
C PHE A 3 20.28 -5.70 10.20
N ASP A 4 19.66 -6.74 9.66
CA ASP A 4 20.00 -7.27 8.36
C ASP A 4 18.81 -7.12 7.41
N TRP A 5 19.11 -6.69 6.18
CA TRP A 5 18.12 -6.66 5.11
C TRP A 5 17.93 -8.06 4.56
N GLY A 6 16.72 -8.60 4.73
CA GLY A 6 16.24 -9.80 4.08
C GLY A 6 15.58 -9.51 2.73
N PRO A 7 15.23 -10.56 1.97
CA PRO A 7 14.53 -10.43 0.70
C PRO A 7 13.18 -9.69 0.86
N GLY A 8 12.83 -8.81 -0.08
CA GLY A 8 11.54 -8.13 -0.11
C GLY A 8 11.39 -6.95 0.87
N GLU A 9 12.44 -6.12 1.01
CA GLU A 9 12.49 -4.97 1.94
C GLU A 9 12.13 -5.34 3.39
N MET A 10 12.54 -6.54 3.82
CA MET A 10 12.30 -7.04 5.16
C MET A 10 13.50 -6.75 6.06
N LEU A 11 13.30 -6.05 7.17
CA LEU A 11 14.34 -5.86 8.18
C LEU A 11 14.22 -6.96 9.24
N VAL A 12 15.30 -7.70 9.43
CA VAL A 12 15.41 -8.76 10.43
C VAL A 12 16.25 -8.23 11.59
N CYS A 13 15.70 -8.23 12.81
CA CYS A 13 16.42 -7.83 14.01
C CYS A 13 16.56 -9.01 14.97
N GLU A 14 17.80 -9.35 15.31
CA GLU A 14 18.12 -10.32 16.35
C GLU A 14 18.30 -9.61 17.70
N THR A 15 17.57 -10.08 18.72
CA THR A 15 17.51 -9.42 20.03
C THR A 15 18.58 -9.89 21.02
N SER A 16 19.30 -10.99 20.74
CA SER A 16 20.35 -11.51 21.64
C SER A 16 21.74 -10.99 21.27
N PHE A 17 22.10 -9.81 21.79
CA PHE A 17 23.50 -9.48 22.01
C PHE A 17 23.88 -9.94 23.41
N ASN A 18 24.57 -11.08 23.50
CA ASN A 18 25.05 -11.66 24.76
C ASN A 18 25.71 -10.59 25.65
N LYS A 19 25.11 -10.26 26.79
CA LYS A 19 25.89 -9.78 27.93
C LYS A 19 26.78 -10.95 28.35
N LYS A 20 28.09 -10.79 28.19
CA LYS A 20 29.09 -11.67 28.79
C LYS A 20 28.90 -11.65 30.32
N GLU A 21 28.12 -12.56 30.86
CA GLU A 21 28.19 -12.88 32.29
C GLU A 21 27.71 -14.32 32.52
N LYS A 22 28.55 -15.06 33.24
CA LYS A 22 28.41 -16.50 33.52
C LYS A 22 27.15 -16.72 34.37
N SER A 23 26.09 -17.29 33.79
CA SER A 23 25.00 -17.92 34.54
C SER A 23 24.31 -18.96 33.65
N GLU A 24 23.80 -20.00 34.28
CA GLU A 24 23.40 -21.30 33.74
C GLU A 24 22.51 -21.21 32.47
N MET A 25 22.84 -22.05 31.47
CA MET A 25 22.18 -22.12 30.16
C MET A 25 20.72 -22.57 30.27
N VAL A 26 19.80 -21.61 30.25
CA VAL A 26 18.48 -21.80 29.64
C VAL A 26 18.60 -21.28 28.20
N PRO A 27 18.16 -22.02 27.16
CA PRO A 27 18.19 -21.51 25.80
C PRO A 27 17.17 -20.37 25.70
N SER A 28 17.64 -19.14 25.84
CA SER A 28 16.83 -17.95 25.60
C SER A 28 16.52 -17.91 24.10
N CYS A 29 15.24 -18.06 23.76
CA CYS A 29 14.77 -18.06 22.38
C CYS A 29 15.05 -16.68 21.76
N PRO A 30 15.92 -16.55 20.74
CA PRO A 30 16.16 -15.27 20.11
C PRO A 30 14.89 -14.86 19.35
N PHE A 31 14.25 -13.77 19.78
CA PHE A 31 13.13 -13.21 19.03
C PHE A 31 13.66 -12.57 17.76
N ILE A 32 13.23 -13.10 16.62
CA ILE A 32 13.47 -12.52 15.30
C ILE A 32 12.28 -11.63 14.96
N TYR A 33 12.50 -10.32 14.87
CA TYR A 33 11.48 -9.39 14.42
C TYR A 33 11.56 -9.21 12.91
N ILE A 34 10.41 -9.43 12.25
CA ILE A 34 10.22 -9.15 10.83
C ILE A 34 9.54 -7.78 10.71
N ILE A 35 10.31 -6.78 10.28
CA ILE A 35 9.80 -5.44 10.02
C ILE A 35 9.58 -5.30 8.52
N ARG A 36 8.36 -4.95 8.11
CA ARG A 36 7.98 -4.74 6.70
C ARG A 36 7.70 -3.27 6.47
N LYS A 37 8.28 -2.72 5.40
CA LYS A 37 8.10 -1.32 5.01
C LYS A 37 6.78 -1.07 4.26
N ASP A 38 6.33 -2.05 3.49
CA ASP A 38 5.23 -1.92 2.54
C ASP A 38 3.90 -2.48 3.03
N VAL A 39 3.34 -1.97 4.13
CA VAL A 39 2.01 -2.40 4.59
C VAL A 39 0.92 -2.04 3.55
N ASP A 40 1.14 -0.99 2.77
CA ASP A 40 0.23 -0.50 1.74
C ASP A 40 0.16 -1.41 0.50
N VAL A 41 1.26 -2.06 0.11
CA VAL A 41 1.31 -2.99 -1.04
C VAL A 41 0.50 -4.27 -0.78
N TYR A 42 0.30 -4.63 0.49
CA TYR A 42 -0.54 -5.77 0.87
C TYR A 42 -2.04 -5.44 0.89
N SER A 43 -2.43 -4.15 0.92
CA SER A 43 -3.84 -3.77 0.86
C SER A 43 -4.42 -4.13 -0.51
N GLN A 44 -5.40 -5.03 -0.52
CA GLN A 44 -6.08 -5.46 -1.74
C GLN A 44 -6.75 -4.28 -2.46
N ILE A 45 -7.29 -3.32 -1.69
CA ILE A 45 -7.99 -2.15 -2.24
C ILE A 45 -6.98 -1.16 -2.85
N LEU A 46 -5.84 -0.91 -2.19
CA LEU A 46 -4.79 -0.07 -2.77
C LEU A 46 -4.21 -0.70 -4.03
N ARG A 47 -3.98 -2.01 -4.04
CA ARG A 47 -3.51 -2.71 -5.24
C ARG A 47 -4.49 -2.57 -6.41
N LYS A 48 -5.79 -2.71 -6.15
CA LYS A 48 -6.84 -2.49 -7.16
C LYS A 48 -6.82 -1.05 -7.67
N LEU A 49 -6.76 -0.06 -6.77
CA LEU A 49 -6.65 1.35 -7.13
C LEU A 49 -5.44 1.59 -8.06
N PHE A 50 -4.25 1.13 -7.67
CA PHE A 50 -3.04 1.32 -8.47
C PHE A 50 -3.15 0.65 -9.85
N ASN A 51 -3.63 -0.59 -9.92
CA ASN A 51 -3.74 -1.31 -11.18
C ASN A 51 -4.75 -0.69 -12.14
N GLU A 52 -5.92 -0.28 -11.65
CA GLU A 52 -6.95 0.38 -12.45
C GLU A 52 -6.48 1.78 -12.92
N SER A 53 -5.91 2.58 -12.01
CA SER A 53 -5.32 3.88 -12.35
C SER A 53 -4.19 3.75 -13.37
N HIS A 54 -3.32 2.75 -13.22
CA HIS A 54 -2.25 2.47 -14.17
C HIS A 54 -2.79 2.05 -15.54
N GLY A 55 -3.79 1.17 -15.58
CA GLY A 55 -4.46 0.77 -16.82
C GLY A 55 -5.08 1.94 -17.57
N ILE A 56 -5.70 2.88 -16.83
CA ILE A 56 -6.23 4.13 -17.41
C ILE A 56 -5.11 4.99 -18.01
N PHE A 57 -3.96 5.09 -17.34
CA PHE A 57 -2.82 5.86 -17.81
C PHE A 57 -2.19 5.26 -19.08
N LEU A 58 -2.00 3.93 -19.12
CA LEU A 58 -1.55 3.23 -20.31
C LEU A 58 -2.54 3.39 -21.48
N GLY A 59 -3.85 3.41 -21.17
CA GLY A 59 -4.89 3.69 -22.15
C GLY A 59 -4.81 5.10 -22.72
N LEU A 60 -4.47 6.11 -21.91
CA LEU A 60 -4.26 7.49 -22.37
C LEU A 60 -3.09 7.60 -23.34
N GLN A 61 -1.98 6.92 -23.07
CA GLN A 61 -0.80 6.97 -23.94
C GLN A 61 -1.13 6.52 -25.37
N ARG A 62 -1.91 5.46 -25.52
CA ARG A 62 -2.37 4.95 -26.83
C ARG A 62 -3.28 5.94 -27.56
N ILE A 63 -4.16 6.63 -26.82
CA ILE A 63 -5.08 7.62 -27.39
C ILE A 63 -4.33 8.87 -27.89
N ASP A 64 -3.23 9.24 -27.22
CA ASP A 64 -2.41 10.40 -27.61
C ASP A 64 -1.69 10.20 -28.95
N GLU A 65 -1.29 8.95 -29.22
CA GLU A 65 -0.65 8.54 -30.47
C GLU A 65 -1.64 8.51 -31.66
N GLU A 66 -2.93 8.25 -31.41
CA GLU A 66 -3.94 7.99 -32.46
C GLU A 66 -4.80 9.20 -32.90
N LEU A 67 -4.93 10.28 -32.11
CA LEU A 67 -5.98 11.29 -32.36
C LEU A 67 -5.51 12.76 -32.29
N THR A 68 -5.67 13.50 -33.41
CA THR A 68 -5.52 14.96 -33.48
C THR A 68 -6.88 15.68 -33.46
N GLY A 69 -7.00 16.78 -32.70
CA GLY A 69 -8.15 17.70 -32.77
C GLY A 69 -9.26 17.53 -31.71
N LYS A 70 -10.51 17.92 -32.05
CA LYS A 70 -11.67 18.04 -31.13
C LYS A 70 -12.08 16.72 -30.45
N SER A 71 -11.79 15.57 -31.06
CA SER A 71 -12.01 14.23 -30.48
C SER A 71 -11.11 13.95 -29.27
N ARG A 72 -9.90 14.53 -29.21
CA ARG A 72 -8.96 14.36 -28.09
C ARG A 72 -9.53 14.95 -26.80
N LYS A 73 -10.15 16.13 -26.87
CA LYS A 73 -10.73 16.79 -25.68
C LYS A 73 -11.86 15.96 -25.06
N SER A 74 -12.78 15.40 -25.87
CA SER A 74 -13.87 14.58 -25.35
C SER A 74 -13.37 13.27 -24.75
N GLN A 75 -12.35 12.65 -25.35
CA GLN A 75 -11.68 11.46 -24.80
C GLN A 75 -10.98 11.75 -23.47
N LEU A 76 -10.23 12.85 -23.37
CA LEU A 76 -9.59 13.26 -22.12
C LEU A 76 -10.61 13.49 -21.00
N VAL A 77 -11.75 14.13 -21.30
CA VAL A 77 -12.84 14.30 -20.33
C VAL A 77 -13.40 12.94 -19.90
N ARG A 78 -13.62 12.02 -20.84
CA ARG A 78 -14.12 10.66 -20.56
C ARG A 78 -13.15 9.91 -19.65
N VAL A 79 -11.86 9.92 -19.97
CA VAL A 79 -10.84 9.26 -19.15
C VAL A 79 -10.72 9.90 -17.78
N SER A 80 -10.73 11.22 -17.70
CA SER A 80 -10.66 11.95 -16.45
C SER A 80 -11.87 11.66 -15.54
N LYS A 81 -13.06 11.45 -16.12
CA LYS A 81 -14.24 10.97 -15.38
C LYS A 81 -14.04 9.54 -14.89
N ASN A 82 -13.54 8.65 -15.73
CA ASN A 82 -13.26 7.26 -15.36
C ASN A 82 -12.26 7.18 -14.20
N TYR A 83 -11.13 7.87 -14.31
CA TYR A 83 -10.10 7.93 -13.26
C TYR A 83 -10.66 8.38 -11.91
N ARG A 84 -11.42 9.49 -11.88
CA ARG A 84 -12.07 9.96 -10.65
C ARG A 84 -13.08 8.97 -10.10
N SER A 85 -13.77 8.22 -10.97
CA SER A 85 -14.72 7.19 -10.55
C SER A 85 -14.01 6.03 -9.84
N VAL A 86 -12.88 5.57 -10.39
CA VAL A 86 -12.05 4.52 -9.79
C VAL A 86 -11.54 4.94 -8.42
N ILE A 87 -10.98 6.15 -8.30
CA ILE A 87 -10.50 6.68 -7.02
C ILE A 87 -11.63 6.66 -5.99
N ARG A 88 -12.79 7.25 -6.33
CA ARG A 88 -13.91 7.31 -5.39
C ARG A 88 -14.41 5.93 -4.98
N ALA A 89 -14.55 4.99 -5.92
CA ALA A 89 -14.99 3.64 -5.62
C ALA A 89 -14.02 2.93 -4.66
N CYS A 90 -12.72 3.06 -4.87
CA CYS A 90 -11.71 2.45 -3.99
C CYS A 90 -11.65 3.14 -2.63
N MET A 91 -11.78 4.47 -2.57
CA MET A 91 -11.85 5.21 -1.30
C MET A 91 -13.08 4.84 -0.48
N GLU A 92 -14.24 4.73 -1.12
CA GLU A 92 -15.48 4.27 -0.48
C GLU A 92 -15.30 2.84 0.07
N GLU A 93 -14.73 1.93 -0.74
CA GLU A 93 -14.42 0.56 -0.32
C GLU A 93 -13.49 0.54 0.90
N MET A 94 -12.43 1.36 0.93
CA MET A 94 -11.54 1.50 2.09
C MET A 94 -12.27 2.02 3.32
N HIS A 95 -13.16 3.00 3.15
CA HIS A 95 -13.95 3.56 4.24
C HIS A 95 -14.90 2.52 4.86
N GLN A 96 -15.60 1.75 4.02
CA GLN A 96 -16.48 0.68 4.47
C GLN A 96 -15.72 -0.40 5.23
N VAL A 97 -14.53 -0.80 4.74
CA VAL A 97 -13.69 -1.77 5.45
C VAL A 97 -13.16 -1.20 6.77
N ALA A 98 -12.83 0.10 6.83
CA ALA A 98 -12.42 0.75 8.07
C ALA A 98 -13.52 0.71 9.14
N ILE A 99 -14.78 0.96 8.75
CA ILE A 99 -15.94 0.91 9.64
C ILE A 99 -16.26 -0.53 10.07
N ALA A 100 -16.18 -1.49 9.14
CA ALA A 100 -16.51 -2.89 9.40
C ALA A 100 -15.38 -3.66 10.13
N ALA A 101 -14.19 -3.07 10.27
CA ALA A 101 -13.05 -3.72 10.89
C ALA A 101 -13.34 -4.06 12.36
N LYS A 102 -13.33 -5.36 12.68
CA LYS A 102 -13.41 -5.85 14.07
C LYS A 102 -12.15 -5.55 14.88
N ASP A 103 -11.01 -5.45 14.18
CA ASP A 103 -9.72 -5.11 14.78
C ASP A 103 -9.48 -3.59 14.68
N PRO A 104 -9.34 -2.87 15.81
CA PRO A 104 -9.08 -1.44 15.83
C PRO A 104 -7.72 -1.03 15.25
N ALA A 105 -6.76 -1.97 15.07
CA ALA A 105 -5.51 -1.69 14.36
C ALA A 105 -5.74 -1.57 12.85
N ASN A 106 -6.48 -2.53 12.27
CA ASN A 106 -6.83 -2.53 10.84
C ASN A 106 -7.72 -1.33 10.49
N GLY A 107 -8.71 -1.01 11.32
CA GLY A 107 -9.58 0.16 11.12
C GLY A 107 -8.79 1.48 11.09
N ARG A 108 -7.81 1.64 11.98
CA ARG A 108 -6.92 2.82 11.99
C ARG A 108 -6.06 2.92 10.75
N GLN A 109 -5.55 1.80 10.25
CA GLN A 109 -4.74 1.78 9.03
C GLN A 109 -5.56 2.26 7.82
N PHE A 110 -6.73 1.68 7.59
CA PHE A 110 -7.59 2.08 6.46
C PHE A 110 -8.07 3.53 6.60
N SER A 111 -8.37 3.99 7.81
CA SER A 111 -8.69 5.40 8.04
C SER A 111 -7.54 6.34 7.66
N SER A 112 -6.29 6.01 8.02
CA SER A 112 -5.12 6.80 7.63
C SER A 112 -4.93 6.83 6.11
N GLN A 113 -5.12 5.69 5.43
CA GLN A 113 -5.03 5.61 3.97
C GLN A 113 -6.11 6.47 3.29
N VAL A 114 -7.35 6.45 3.80
CA VAL A 114 -8.44 7.31 3.31
C VAL A 114 -8.10 8.78 3.52
N SER A 115 -7.54 9.18 4.66
CA SER A 115 -7.12 10.57 4.90
C SER A 115 -6.05 11.04 3.92
N ILE A 116 -5.05 10.20 3.61
CA ILE A 116 -4.01 10.53 2.62
C ILE A 116 -4.61 10.71 1.23
N LEU A 117 -5.46 9.78 0.80
CA LEU A 117 -6.09 9.82 -0.53
C LEU A 117 -7.10 10.97 -0.66
N SER A 118 -7.74 11.40 0.43
CA SER A 118 -8.67 12.53 0.44
C SER A 118 -7.97 13.88 0.33
N ALA A 119 -6.67 13.95 0.61
CA ALA A 119 -5.87 15.15 0.51
C ALA A 119 -5.31 15.40 -0.91
N MET A 120 -5.55 14.47 -1.85
CA MET A 120 -5.14 14.56 -3.26
C MET A 120 -6.23 15.19 -4.13
#